data_AF-A0A093G7D1-F1
#
_entry.id   AF-A0A093G7D1-F1
#
_cell.length_a   1.000
_cell.length_b   1.000
_cell.length_c   1.000
_cell.angle_alpha   90.00
_cell.angle_beta   90.00
_cell.angle_gamma   90.00
#
_symmetry.space_group_name_H-M   'P 1'
#
loop_
_entity.id
_entity.type
_entity.pdbx_description
1 polymer ?
#
loop_
_entity_poly.entity_id
_entity_poly.type
_entity_poly.pdbx_seq_one_letter_code
_entity_poly.pdbx_strand_id
1 'polypeptide(L)'
;MSSCKRQLCAEQPASLEGFSPEVLSDVEKLFAKKFTYPKPADEDWQLPDPSEAFTSPHKEFHSLLALKDSLNHVKNQLSDKNLEEWHQHTSFTNKAGKVVPQVRKSANAELCTQAWCKFHEILGSFPLLPEEALEEGELNSVHLCEAPGAFVASLNHYLKSHQVPCAWNWVATSLNPYHEANDSLTMIADDRLIANTLPRWYFGPDDTGDVMSPEHLAGLQSLVGSAAAVHLVTADGSFDCQGNPGEQEALVCPLHYCEAVTALLLLGAGGSFVLKVFTLFQHCSANLLFLLNCAFQEVHVFKPATSKAGNSEAYAVCLRYLGRESVHPLPAARGRVGRPQAGCSTSARWCGQRSKAFSTYNERKLLEALSWSEKVAKGCFSRWAEEHSLSNAGKLCLLEGPPSNPECSLWHVLEGRRLPVVKCSPFCDGQVLGLLNEALSDLVGAGPSSAAAPQPCPSCEVLPGPLLLAEVSDLARSRQEVPGESCPGHFKCLVVDFPSLSGSEGQAGMEVELLDSGTLPAFGFSLLYDGDPRYQRQPLGCVLRCLGQL
;
A
#
# COMPACT_ATOMS: atom_id res chain seq x y z
N MET A 1 -40.87 -39.94 -18.06
CA MET A 1 -40.76 -39.40 -16.68
C MET A 1 -40.56 -37.90 -16.79
N SER A 2 -41.53 -37.14 -16.27
CA SER A 2 -41.70 -35.70 -16.46
C SER A 2 -40.60 -34.89 -15.80
N SER A 3 -39.84 -34.15 -16.60
CA SER A 3 -38.90 -33.10 -16.16
C SER A 3 -39.70 -31.93 -15.58
N CYS A 4 -39.63 -31.77 -14.26
CA CYS A 4 -40.21 -30.64 -13.55
C CYS A 4 -39.34 -29.41 -13.82
N LYS A 5 -39.66 -28.65 -14.88
CA LYS A 5 -39.19 -27.28 -15.06
C LYS A 5 -39.71 -26.46 -13.87
N ARG A 6 -38.85 -26.17 -12.90
CA ARG A 6 -39.13 -25.11 -11.91
C ARG A 6 -39.17 -23.79 -12.66
N GLN A 7 -40.37 -23.37 -13.01
CA GLN A 7 -40.69 -22.04 -13.48
C GLN A 7 -40.28 -21.07 -12.37
N LEU A 8 -39.29 -20.21 -12.63
CA LEU A 8 -38.94 -19.10 -11.75
C LEU A 8 -40.18 -18.22 -11.67
N CYS A 9 -40.94 -18.34 -10.58
CA CYS A 9 -41.95 -17.36 -10.22
C CYS A 9 -41.22 -16.02 -10.08
N ALA A 10 -41.56 -15.05 -10.94
CA ALA A 10 -41.41 -13.66 -10.57
C ALA A 10 -42.27 -13.46 -9.32
N GLU A 11 -41.63 -13.45 -8.15
CA GLU A 11 -42.30 -13.09 -6.90
C GLU A 11 -42.92 -11.70 -7.11
N GLN A 12 -44.22 -11.58 -6.84
CA GLN A 12 -44.87 -10.27 -6.81
C GLN A 12 -44.05 -9.33 -5.91
N PRO A 13 -43.79 -8.08 -6.31
CA PRO A 13 -43.11 -7.13 -5.44
C PRO A 13 -43.87 -7.09 -4.12
N ALA A 14 -43.17 -7.33 -3.02
CA ALA A 14 -43.75 -7.27 -1.69
C ALA A 14 -44.51 -5.94 -1.56
N SER A 15 -45.84 -6.02 -1.34
CA SER A 15 -46.68 -4.84 -1.24
C SER A 15 -46.10 -3.89 -0.18
N LEU A 16 -45.74 -2.68 -0.61
CA LEU A 16 -45.25 -1.61 0.26
C LEU A 16 -46.36 -1.07 1.19
N GLU A 17 -47.61 -1.53 1.01
CA GLU A 17 -48.82 -1.02 1.69
C GLU A 17 -48.85 -1.33 3.20
N GLY A 18 -47.87 -2.08 3.72
CA GLY A 18 -47.75 -2.43 5.15
C GLY A 18 -46.75 -1.60 5.97
N PHE A 19 -45.96 -0.70 5.35
CA PHE A 19 -44.91 0.04 6.04
C PHE A 19 -45.32 1.50 6.34
N SER A 20 -44.85 2.04 7.47
CA SER A 20 -45.10 3.44 7.79
C SER A 20 -44.37 4.38 6.81
N PRO A 21 -44.89 5.61 6.58
CA PRO A 21 -44.22 6.58 5.71
C PRO A 21 -42.78 6.90 6.15
N GLU A 22 -42.51 6.88 7.45
CA GLU A 22 -41.18 7.09 8.02
C GLU A 22 -40.20 6.00 7.59
N VAL A 23 -40.62 4.72 7.64
CA VAL A 23 -39.79 3.58 7.20
C VAL A 23 -39.50 3.67 5.71
N LEU A 24 -40.51 4.01 4.89
CA LEU A 24 -40.34 4.17 3.45
C LEU A 24 -39.35 5.31 3.13
N SER A 25 -39.47 6.45 3.82
CA SER A 25 -38.52 7.57 3.66
C SER A 25 -37.09 7.20 4.09
N ASP A 26 -36.95 6.43 5.17
CA ASP A 26 -35.65 5.95 5.65
C ASP A 26 -34.98 4.98 4.66
N VAL A 27 -35.77 4.10 4.04
CA VAL A 27 -35.29 3.20 2.98
C VAL A 27 -34.88 4.01 1.75
N GLU A 28 -35.69 4.96 1.31
CA GLU A 28 -35.37 5.82 0.17
C GLU A 28 -34.05 6.58 0.40
N LYS A 29 -33.88 7.21 1.57
CA LYS A 29 -32.62 7.88 1.95
C LYS A 29 -31.42 6.93 1.94
N LEU A 30 -31.63 5.67 2.31
CA LEU A 30 -30.55 4.68 2.36
C LEU A 30 -30.06 4.31 0.96
N PHE A 31 -30.95 4.22 -0.04
CA PHE A 31 -30.60 3.90 -1.42
C PHE A 31 -30.28 5.15 -2.28
N ALA A 32 -30.66 6.35 -1.83
CA ALA A 32 -30.44 7.61 -2.56
C ALA A 32 -29.10 8.29 -2.25
N LYS A 33 -28.12 7.60 -1.63
CA LYS A 33 -26.79 8.17 -1.30
C LYS A 33 -25.92 8.34 -2.55
N LYS A 34 -26.26 9.34 -3.36
CA LYS A 34 -25.62 9.70 -4.62
C LYS A 34 -25.26 11.19 -4.60
N PHE A 35 -24.05 11.50 -5.02
CA PHE A 35 -23.62 12.85 -5.37
C PHE A 35 -23.26 12.87 -6.85
N THR A 36 -23.68 13.90 -7.59
CA THR A 36 -23.39 14.07 -9.02
C THR A 36 -22.59 15.35 -9.20
N TYR A 37 -21.48 15.28 -9.93
CA TYR A 37 -20.68 16.47 -10.20
C TYR A 37 -21.41 17.37 -11.21
N PRO A 38 -21.70 18.63 -10.87
CA PRO A 38 -22.22 19.61 -11.81
C PRO A 38 -21.04 20.17 -12.61
N LYS A 39 -20.90 19.76 -13.87
CA LYS A 39 -19.87 20.31 -14.76
C LYS A 39 -20.16 21.79 -15.04
N PRO A 40 -19.14 22.66 -15.04
CA PRO A 40 -19.34 24.07 -15.30
C PRO A 40 -19.66 24.29 -16.79
N ALA A 41 -20.49 25.29 -17.08
CA ALA A 41 -21.04 25.52 -18.42
C ALA A 41 -20.05 26.17 -19.39
N ASP A 42 -18.96 26.73 -18.87
CA ASP A 42 -17.87 27.40 -19.58
C ASP A 42 -16.77 26.44 -20.06
N GLU A 43 -16.93 25.13 -19.83
CA GLU A 43 -15.91 24.12 -20.12
C GLU A 43 -14.58 24.37 -19.38
N ASP A 44 -14.60 25.06 -18.23
CA ASP A 44 -13.40 25.34 -17.42
C ASP A 44 -12.66 24.07 -16.95
N TRP A 45 -13.36 22.92 -16.90
CA TRP A 45 -12.77 21.64 -16.54
C TRP A 45 -12.14 20.97 -17.76
N GLN A 46 -10.91 21.38 -18.05
CA GLN A 46 -10.07 20.79 -19.10
C GLN A 46 -8.76 20.28 -18.51
N LEU A 47 -8.23 19.22 -19.12
CA LEU A 47 -6.90 18.76 -18.78
C LEU A 47 -5.86 19.79 -19.25
N PRO A 48 -4.81 20.04 -18.46
CA PRO A 48 -3.72 20.91 -18.89
C PRO A 48 -2.98 20.30 -20.07
N ASP A 49 -2.22 21.15 -20.78
CA ASP A 49 -1.32 20.68 -21.83
C ASP A 49 -0.29 19.67 -21.27
N PRO A 50 0.10 18.63 -22.02
CA PRO A 50 1.07 17.62 -21.57
C PRO A 50 2.39 18.20 -21.06
N SER A 51 2.82 19.34 -21.59
CA SER A 51 4.04 20.03 -21.18
C SER A 51 3.92 20.74 -19.83
N GLU A 52 2.69 21.03 -19.40
CA GLU A 52 2.38 21.67 -18.12
C GLU A 52 1.90 20.67 -17.06
N ALA A 53 1.41 19.50 -17.48
CA ALA A 53 1.00 18.42 -16.60
C ALA A 53 2.14 17.99 -15.67
N PHE A 54 1.83 17.80 -14.38
CA PHE A 54 2.78 17.35 -13.34
C PHE A 54 3.97 18.31 -13.06
N THR A 55 3.92 19.55 -13.53
CA THR A 55 5.00 20.55 -13.29
C THR A 55 4.89 21.26 -11.93
N SER A 56 3.69 21.28 -11.34
CA SER A 56 3.43 21.95 -10.07
C SER A 56 3.54 20.98 -8.88
N PRO A 57 3.99 21.47 -7.70
CA PRO A 57 3.95 20.67 -6.48
C PRO A 57 2.51 20.33 -6.10
N HIS A 58 2.33 19.24 -5.34
CA HIS A 58 1.01 18.91 -4.82
C HIS A 58 0.44 20.08 -4.02
N LYS A 59 -0.83 20.37 -4.21
CA LYS A 59 -1.56 21.39 -3.47
C LYS A 59 -2.55 20.71 -2.54
N GLU A 60 -2.38 20.93 -1.25
CA GLU A 60 -3.35 20.50 -0.26
C GLU A 60 -4.53 21.47 -0.17
N PHE A 61 -5.72 20.93 -0.01
CA PHE A 61 -6.93 21.72 0.19
C PHE A 61 -7.25 21.74 1.69
N HIS A 62 -6.90 22.82 2.38
CA HIS A 62 -7.03 22.92 3.84
C HIS A 62 -8.44 22.61 4.36
N SER A 63 -9.49 22.98 3.63
CA SER A 63 -10.87 22.64 3.98
C SER A 63 -11.15 21.13 3.94
N LEU A 64 -10.59 20.41 2.96
CA LEU A 64 -10.73 18.96 2.86
C LEU A 64 -9.88 18.25 3.90
N LEU A 65 -8.65 18.74 4.16
CA LEU A 65 -7.82 18.20 5.24
C LEU A 65 -8.47 18.37 6.62
N ALA A 66 -9.13 19.50 6.87
CA ALA A 66 -9.90 19.68 8.11
C ALA A 66 -11.04 18.65 8.24
N LEU A 67 -11.70 18.28 7.14
CA LEU A 67 -12.70 17.20 7.13
C LEU A 67 -12.06 15.83 7.40
N LYS A 68 -10.88 15.55 6.82
CA LYS A 68 -10.09 14.34 7.12
C LYS A 68 -9.79 14.26 8.60
N ASP A 69 -9.25 15.33 9.19
CA ASP A 69 -8.89 15.39 10.61
C ASP A 69 -10.11 15.20 11.50
N SER A 70 -11.22 15.87 11.17
CA SER A 70 -12.49 15.72 11.90
C SER A 70 -13.04 14.29 11.85
N LEU A 71 -13.03 13.65 10.67
CA LEU A 71 -13.51 12.28 10.53
C LEU A 71 -12.60 11.29 11.27
N ASN A 72 -11.28 11.46 11.15
CA ASN A 72 -10.32 10.62 11.85
C ASN A 72 -10.41 10.78 13.36
N HIS A 73 -10.67 11.99 13.87
CA HIS A 73 -10.95 12.20 15.28
C HIS A 73 -12.15 11.37 15.78
N VAL A 74 -13.24 11.31 15.00
CA VAL A 74 -14.42 10.48 15.34
C VAL A 74 -14.08 8.99 15.27
N LYS A 75 -13.39 8.54 14.21
CA LYS A 75 -12.95 7.13 14.07
C LYS A 75 -12.09 6.68 15.26
N ASN A 76 -11.20 7.54 15.74
CA ASN A 76 -10.30 7.23 16.85
C ASN A 76 -11.01 7.04 18.20
N GLN A 77 -12.25 7.50 18.35
CA GLN A 77 -13.07 7.20 19.54
C GLN A 77 -13.46 5.71 19.63
N LEU A 78 -13.18 4.92 18.59
CA LEU A 78 -13.44 3.48 18.53
C LEU A 78 -12.17 2.64 18.76
N SER A 79 -10.99 3.26 18.89
CA SER A 79 -9.71 2.54 18.95
C SER A 79 -9.51 1.70 20.21
N ASP A 80 -10.30 1.92 21.25
CA ASP A 80 -10.30 1.18 22.51
C ASP A 80 -11.34 0.04 22.55
N LYS A 81 -12.14 -0.11 21.49
CA LYS A 81 -13.23 -1.11 21.44
C LYS A 81 -12.68 -2.47 21.00
N ASN A 82 -13.19 -3.54 21.61
CA ASN A 82 -12.90 -4.90 21.18
C ASN A 82 -13.42 -5.11 19.74
N LEU A 83 -12.58 -5.65 18.86
CA LEU A 83 -12.91 -5.80 17.44
C LEU A 83 -14.08 -6.77 17.20
N GLU A 84 -14.17 -7.86 17.96
CA GLU A 84 -15.24 -8.84 17.81
C GLU A 84 -16.60 -8.26 18.26
N GLU A 85 -16.63 -7.62 19.43
CA GLU A 85 -17.83 -6.95 19.93
C GLU A 85 -18.26 -5.81 18.99
N TRP A 86 -17.31 -5.04 18.46
CA TRP A 86 -17.57 -4.00 17.48
C TRP A 86 -18.13 -4.56 16.18
N HIS A 87 -17.60 -5.69 15.70
CA HIS A 87 -18.13 -6.38 14.53
C HIS A 87 -19.55 -6.91 14.75
N GLN A 88 -19.85 -7.46 15.94
CA GLN A 88 -21.20 -7.88 16.30
C GLN A 88 -22.16 -6.68 16.32
N HIS A 89 -21.77 -5.57 16.95
CA HIS A 89 -22.55 -4.35 17.03
C HIS A 89 -22.84 -3.73 15.65
N THR A 90 -21.81 -3.58 14.82
CA THR A 90 -21.96 -3.00 13.47
C THR A 90 -22.74 -3.92 12.53
N SER A 91 -22.68 -5.24 12.74
CA SER A 91 -23.51 -6.19 12.00
C SER A 91 -24.98 -6.11 12.43
N PHE A 92 -25.25 -5.98 13.73
CA PHE A 92 -26.60 -5.84 14.27
C PHE A 92 -27.29 -4.52 13.85
N THR A 93 -26.53 -3.42 13.82
CA THR A 93 -27.05 -2.08 13.46
C THR A 93 -27.10 -1.81 11.96
N ASN A 94 -26.58 -2.71 11.12
CA ASN A 94 -26.63 -2.56 9.67
C ASN A 94 -28.06 -2.69 9.13
N LYS A 95 -28.68 -1.57 8.77
CA LYS A 95 -30.04 -1.51 8.18
C LYS A 95 -30.18 -2.42 6.93
N ALA A 96 -29.12 -2.60 6.16
CA ALA A 96 -29.10 -3.46 4.97
C ALA A 96 -28.56 -4.89 5.24
N GLY A 97 -28.30 -5.26 6.50
CA GLY A 97 -27.64 -6.52 6.86
C GLY A 97 -28.39 -7.79 6.42
N LYS A 98 -29.70 -7.70 6.18
CA LYS A 98 -30.54 -8.81 5.70
C LYS A 98 -30.65 -8.90 4.18
N VAL A 99 -30.15 -7.93 3.43
CA VAL A 99 -30.27 -7.91 1.95
C VAL A 99 -29.53 -9.10 1.35
N VAL A 100 -28.24 -9.31 1.69
CA VAL A 100 -27.43 -10.41 1.12
C VAL A 100 -28.07 -11.79 1.39
N PRO A 101 -28.46 -12.15 2.64
CA PRO A 101 -29.16 -13.43 2.88
C PRO A 101 -30.47 -13.57 2.10
N GLN A 102 -31.24 -12.48 1.95
CA GLN A 102 -32.51 -12.53 1.23
C GLN A 102 -32.30 -12.74 -0.27
N VAL A 103 -31.37 -12.01 -0.89
CA VAL A 103 -31.01 -12.16 -2.31
C VAL A 103 -30.53 -13.59 -2.60
N ARG A 104 -29.68 -14.16 -1.73
CA ARG A 104 -29.27 -15.57 -1.86
C ARG A 104 -30.46 -16.53 -1.89
N LYS A 105 -31.48 -16.26 -1.08
CA LYS A 105 -32.66 -17.11 -0.94
C LYS A 105 -33.64 -16.96 -2.10
N SER A 106 -33.89 -15.73 -2.56
CA SER A 106 -34.95 -15.45 -3.54
C SER A 106 -34.46 -15.39 -4.98
N ALA A 107 -33.23 -14.92 -5.23
CA ALA A 107 -32.77 -14.61 -6.59
C ALA A 107 -31.86 -15.70 -7.20
N ASN A 108 -31.52 -16.77 -6.47
CA ASN A 108 -30.55 -17.79 -6.92
C ASN A 108 -29.24 -17.14 -7.43
N ALA A 109 -28.77 -16.11 -6.73
CA ALA A 109 -27.60 -15.34 -7.11
C ALA A 109 -26.30 -16.14 -6.87
N GLU A 110 -25.57 -16.38 -7.97
CA GLU A 110 -24.21 -16.91 -8.00
C GLU A 110 -23.25 -16.01 -7.22
N LEU A 111 -22.36 -16.60 -6.42
CA LEU A 111 -21.31 -15.89 -5.68
C LEU A 111 -21.83 -14.62 -4.96
N CYS A 112 -23.06 -14.69 -4.41
CA CYS A 112 -23.75 -13.53 -3.86
C CYS A 112 -23.09 -13.04 -2.56
N THR A 113 -22.03 -12.26 -2.69
CA THR A 113 -21.31 -11.60 -1.59
C THR A 113 -21.90 -10.20 -1.31
N GLN A 114 -21.30 -9.49 -0.35
CA GLN A 114 -21.64 -8.08 -0.16
C GLN A 114 -21.21 -7.24 -1.38
N ALA A 115 -20.04 -7.53 -1.97
CA ALA A 115 -19.56 -6.86 -3.19
C ALA A 115 -20.52 -7.09 -4.36
N TRP A 116 -21.04 -8.32 -4.52
CA TRP A 116 -22.08 -8.63 -5.51
C TRP A 116 -23.29 -7.70 -5.38
N CYS A 117 -23.79 -7.53 -4.15
CA CYS A 117 -24.97 -6.67 -3.88
C CYS A 117 -24.67 -5.19 -4.11
N LYS A 118 -23.48 -4.71 -3.75
CA LYS A 118 -23.05 -3.33 -4.04
C LYS A 118 -23.08 -3.06 -5.53
N PHE A 119 -22.49 -3.95 -6.33
CA PHE A 119 -22.46 -3.76 -7.78
C PHE A 119 -23.83 -3.95 -8.43
N HIS A 120 -24.64 -4.88 -7.94
CA HIS A 120 -26.02 -5.05 -8.43
C HIS A 120 -26.86 -3.79 -8.17
N GLU A 121 -26.65 -3.15 -7.02
CA GLU A 121 -27.28 -1.87 -6.68
C GLU A 121 -26.81 -0.74 -7.62
N ILE A 122 -25.52 -0.70 -7.98
CA ILE A 122 -24.99 0.24 -8.98
C ILE A 122 -25.63 -0.01 -10.35
N LEU A 123 -25.69 -1.26 -10.82
CA LEU A 123 -26.32 -1.64 -12.09
C LEU A 123 -27.79 -1.21 -12.15
N GLY A 124 -28.53 -1.34 -11.04
CA GLY A 124 -29.93 -0.90 -10.95
C GLY A 124 -30.10 0.63 -10.81
N SER A 125 -29.06 1.36 -10.43
CA SER A 125 -29.12 2.81 -10.18
C SER A 125 -28.56 3.66 -11.31
N PHE A 126 -27.76 3.08 -12.21
CA PHE A 126 -27.06 3.78 -13.28
C PHE A 126 -27.09 2.98 -14.59
N PRO A 127 -27.26 3.66 -15.75
CA PRO A 127 -27.20 3.01 -17.06
C PRO A 127 -25.74 2.73 -17.45
N LEU A 128 -25.13 1.73 -16.81
CA LEU A 128 -23.71 1.39 -17.03
C LEU A 128 -23.44 0.83 -18.43
N LEU A 129 -24.43 0.17 -19.03
CA LEU A 129 -24.28 -0.52 -20.31
C LEU A 129 -24.72 0.45 -21.43
N PRO A 130 -23.83 0.82 -22.37
CA PRO A 130 -24.19 1.67 -23.50
C PRO A 130 -25.30 1.03 -24.33
N GLU A 131 -26.32 1.80 -24.71
CA GLU A 131 -27.47 1.30 -25.48
C GLU A 131 -27.00 0.73 -26.83
N GLU A 132 -26.02 1.37 -27.46
CA GLU A 132 -25.44 0.96 -28.74
C GLU A 132 -24.84 -0.45 -28.67
N ALA A 133 -24.12 -0.76 -27.58
CA ALA A 133 -23.55 -2.09 -27.37
C ALA A 133 -24.63 -3.17 -27.18
N LEU A 134 -25.78 -2.79 -26.62
CA LEU A 134 -26.91 -3.70 -26.46
C LEU A 134 -27.65 -3.94 -27.79
N GLU A 135 -27.71 -2.93 -28.66
CA GLU A 135 -28.29 -3.03 -30.00
C GLU A 135 -27.43 -3.86 -30.96
N GLU A 136 -26.10 -3.69 -30.92
CA GLU A 136 -25.15 -4.47 -31.72
C GLU A 136 -25.09 -5.94 -31.28
N GLY A 137 -25.54 -6.24 -30.05
CA GLY A 137 -25.63 -7.60 -29.52
C GLY A 137 -24.30 -8.15 -29.00
N GLU A 138 -23.27 -7.32 -28.83
CA GLU A 138 -21.98 -7.70 -28.24
C GLU A 138 -21.63 -6.79 -27.05
N LEU A 139 -21.38 -7.39 -25.89
CA LEU A 139 -20.98 -6.68 -24.68
C LEU A 139 -19.59 -7.10 -24.26
N ASN A 140 -18.63 -6.18 -24.18
CA ASN A 140 -17.28 -6.45 -23.70
C ASN A 140 -17.03 -5.71 -22.38
N SER A 141 -16.63 -6.42 -21.33
CA SER A 141 -16.32 -5.82 -20.02
C SER A 141 -14.98 -6.27 -19.45
N VAL A 142 -14.24 -5.37 -18.78
CA VAL A 142 -13.02 -5.71 -18.05
C VAL A 142 -13.19 -5.43 -16.57
N HIS A 143 -12.80 -6.36 -15.70
CA HIS A 143 -12.97 -6.25 -14.25
C HIS A 143 -11.59 -6.30 -13.58
N LEU A 144 -11.15 -5.19 -13.00
CA LEU A 144 -9.84 -5.03 -12.37
C LEU A 144 -9.92 -5.32 -10.88
N CYS A 145 -8.89 -6.00 -10.36
CA CYS A 145 -8.83 -6.42 -8.95
C CYS A 145 -10.11 -7.16 -8.50
N GLU A 146 -10.60 -8.05 -9.36
CA GLU A 146 -11.97 -8.58 -9.32
C GLU A 146 -12.15 -9.78 -8.38
N ALA A 147 -11.08 -10.43 -7.92
CA ALA A 147 -11.20 -11.63 -7.10
C ALA A 147 -12.17 -11.37 -5.92
N PRO A 148 -13.07 -12.32 -5.61
CA PRO A 148 -13.21 -13.66 -6.18
C PRO A 148 -14.05 -13.74 -7.47
N GLY A 149 -14.58 -12.62 -7.99
CA GLY A 149 -15.48 -12.59 -9.13
C GLY A 149 -16.88 -12.05 -8.87
N ALA A 150 -17.06 -11.24 -7.81
CA ALA A 150 -18.37 -10.83 -7.35
C ALA A 150 -19.11 -9.87 -8.31
N PHE A 151 -18.39 -8.96 -8.98
CA PHE A 151 -19.00 -8.04 -9.93
C PHE A 151 -19.28 -8.75 -11.25
N VAL A 152 -18.40 -9.66 -11.68
CA VAL A 152 -18.62 -10.55 -12.83
C VAL A 152 -19.90 -11.37 -12.63
N ALA A 153 -20.03 -12.06 -11.50
CA ALA A 153 -21.22 -12.87 -11.18
C ALA A 153 -22.51 -12.01 -11.10
N SER A 154 -22.39 -10.78 -10.61
CA SER A 154 -23.51 -9.83 -10.52
C SER A 154 -23.94 -9.30 -11.88
N LEU A 155 -22.99 -8.97 -12.76
CA LEU A 155 -23.27 -8.57 -14.14
C LEU A 155 -23.94 -9.72 -14.90
N ASN A 156 -23.42 -10.95 -14.77
CA ASN A 156 -24.03 -12.14 -15.36
C ASN A 156 -25.50 -12.26 -14.96
N HIS A 157 -25.77 -12.18 -13.65
CA HIS A 157 -27.12 -12.27 -13.12
C HIS A 157 -28.02 -11.15 -13.64
N TYR A 158 -27.52 -9.91 -13.70
CA TYR A 158 -28.25 -8.76 -14.24
C TYR A 158 -28.64 -8.98 -15.70
N LEU A 159 -27.70 -9.34 -16.57
CA LEU A 159 -27.95 -9.58 -17.99
C LEU A 159 -28.98 -10.70 -18.21
N LYS A 160 -28.89 -11.80 -17.45
CA LYS A 160 -29.82 -12.93 -17.57
C LYS A 160 -31.21 -12.60 -17.02
N SER A 161 -31.30 -11.93 -15.88
CA SER A 161 -32.58 -11.58 -15.25
C SER A 161 -33.37 -10.55 -16.06
N HIS A 162 -32.67 -9.58 -16.69
CA HIS A 162 -33.26 -8.56 -17.54
C HIS A 162 -33.41 -9.00 -19.01
N GLN A 163 -33.04 -10.24 -19.33
CA GLN A 163 -33.13 -10.83 -20.69
C GLN A 163 -32.42 -9.98 -21.76
N VAL A 164 -31.27 -9.39 -21.40
CA VAL A 164 -30.48 -8.56 -22.32
C VAL A 164 -29.89 -9.46 -23.43
N PRO A 165 -30.26 -9.26 -24.70
CA PRO A 165 -29.88 -10.15 -25.79
C PRO A 165 -28.48 -9.82 -26.32
N CYS A 166 -27.44 -10.07 -25.52
CA CYS A 166 -26.05 -9.82 -25.93
C CYS A 166 -25.14 -11.05 -25.75
N ALA A 167 -24.19 -11.22 -26.66
CA ALA A 167 -23.01 -12.04 -26.48
C ALA A 167 -22.04 -11.30 -25.55
N TRP A 168 -21.93 -11.77 -24.31
CA TRP A 168 -21.11 -11.11 -23.30
C TRP A 168 -19.70 -11.72 -23.22
N ASN A 169 -18.71 -10.92 -23.61
CA ASN A 169 -17.29 -11.17 -23.42
C ASN A 169 -16.78 -10.40 -22.20
N TRP A 170 -15.93 -11.04 -21.40
CA TRP A 170 -15.34 -10.41 -20.24
C TRP A 170 -13.93 -10.94 -19.98
N VAL A 171 -13.10 -10.07 -19.44
CA VAL A 171 -11.77 -10.38 -18.92
C VAL A 171 -11.71 -9.87 -17.48
N ALA A 172 -11.13 -10.63 -16.57
CA ALA A 172 -10.89 -10.18 -15.21
C ALA A 172 -9.40 -10.24 -14.87
N THR A 173 -8.95 -9.33 -14.01
CA THR A 173 -7.61 -9.33 -13.45
C THR A 173 -7.68 -9.24 -11.92
N SER A 174 -6.67 -9.78 -11.27
CA SER A 174 -6.47 -9.70 -9.82
C SER A 174 -5.05 -10.19 -9.53
N LEU A 175 -4.54 -9.96 -8.33
CA LEU A 175 -3.41 -10.74 -7.83
C LEU A 175 -3.72 -12.23 -8.01
N ASN A 176 -2.78 -12.96 -8.60
CA ASN A 176 -2.94 -14.37 -8.93
C ASN A 176 -2.93 -15.20 -7.63
N PRO A 177 -4.05 -15.89 -7.29
CA PRO A 177 -4.13 -16.69 -6.07
C PRO A 177 -3.24 -17.95 -6.11
N TYR A 178 -2.77 -18.35 -7.30
CA TYR A 178 -1.92 -19.52 -7.51
C TYR A 178 -0.43 -19.17 -7.58
N HIS A 179 -0.07 -17.88 -7.50
CA HIS A 179 1.32 -17.43 -7.57
C HIS A 179 1.96 -17.40 -6.17
N GLU A 180 2.97 -18.24 -5.96
CA GLU A 180 3.59 -18.47 -4.64
C GLU A 180 4.24 -17.24 -4.00
N ALA A 181 4.60 -16.22 -4.80
CA ALA A 181 5.22 -14.99 -4.29
C ALA A 181 4.23 -13.93 -3.79
N ASN A 182 2.94 -14.11 -4.06
CA ASN A 182 1.91 -13.17 -3.63
C ASN A 182 1.50 -13.46 -2.18
N ASP A 183 1.20 -12.42 -1.40
CA ASP A 183 0.85 -12.57 0.02
C ASP A 183 -0.57 -13.14 0.19
N SER A 184 -0.68 -14.27 0.91
CA SER A 184 -1.96 -14.91 1.21
C SER A 184 -2.93 -14.02 2.01
N LEU A 185 -2.43 -12.97 2.70
CA LEU A 185 -3.26 -11.98 3.40
C LEU A 185 -3.90 -10.96 2.44
N THR A 186 -3.34 -10.79 1.24
CA THR A 186 -3.86 -9.91 0.18
C THR A 186 -4.76 -10.64 -0.81
N MET A 187 -4.70 -11.97 -0.85
CA MET A 187 -5.51 -12.82 -1.71
C MET A 187 -6.86 -13.17 -1.09
N ILE A 188 -7.86 -13.37 -1.96
CA ILE A 188 -9.17 -13.87 -1.54
C ILE A 188 -9.21 -15.39 -1.72
N ALA A 189 -9.58 -16.10 -0.65
CA ALA A 189 -9.52 -17.56 -0.58
C ALA A 189 -10.60 -18.31 -1.39
N ASP A 190 -11.64 -17.62 -1.88
CA ASP A 190 -12.68 -18.22 -2.72
C ASP A 190 -12.29 -18.10 -4.20
N ASP A 191 -11.75 -19.17 -4.76
CA ASP A 191 -11.24 -19.20 -6.14
C ASP A 191 -12.20 -19.91 -7.12
N ARG A 192 -13.41 -20.30 -6.68
CA ARG A 192 -14.28 -21.19 -7.45
C ARG A 192 -14.66 -20.61 -8.81
N LEU A 193 -14.93 -19.31 -8.91
CA LEU A 193 -15.20 -18.69 -10.20
C LEU A 193 -13.91 -18.65 -11.04
N ILE A 194 -12.80 -18.26 -10.42
CA ILE A 194 -11.47 -18.18 -11.05
C ILE A 194 -11.10 -19.51 -11.68
N ALA A 195 -11.08 -20.60 -10.91
CA ALA A 195 -10.73 -21.94 -11.38
C ALA A 195 -11.60 -22.42 -12.55
N ASN A 196 -12.92 -22.19 -12.49
CA ASN A 196 -13.85 -22.64 -13.53
C ASN A 196 -13.86 -21.75 -14.77
N THR A 197 -13.30 -20.54 -14.69
CA THR A 197 -13.28 -19.56 -15.78
C THR A 197 -11.87 -19.08 -16.10
N LEU A 198 -10.84 -19.84 -15.72
CA LEU A 198 -9.42 -19.46 -15.80
C LEU A 198 -9.00 -18.82 -17.14
N PRO A 199 -9.46 -19.28 -18.32
CA PRO A 199 -9.16 -18.63 -19.61
C PRO A 199 -9.66 -17.18 -19.76
N ARG A 200 -10.53 -16.72 -18.85
CA ARG A 200 -11.08 -15.37 -18.78
C ARG A 200 -10.34 -14.48 -17.77
N TRP A 201 -9.39 -15.04 -17.04
CA TRP A 201 -8.54 -14.32 -16.11
C TRP A 201 -7.19 -14.03 -16.73
N TYR A 202 -6.72 -12.80 -16.52
CA TYR A 202 -5.42 -12.34 -16.98
C TYR A 202 -4.57 -11.92 -15.78
N PHE A 203 -3.41 -12.55 -15.63
CA PHE A 203 -2.49 -12.36 -14.50
C PHE A 203 -1.17 -11.66 -14.92
N GLY A 204 -1.11 -11.09 -16.12
CA GLY A 204 0.12 -10.47 -16.60
C GLY A 204 1.16 -11.48 -17.13
N PRO A 205 2.24 -10.98 -17.74
CA PRO A 205 3.31 -11.82 -18.29
C PRO A 205 4.21 -12.45 -17.22
N ASP A 206 4.25 -11.87 -16.01
CA ASP A 206 4.97 -12.42 -14.85
C ASP A 206 4.09 -13.27 -13.94
N ASP A 207 2.82 -13.48 -14.33
CA ASP A 207 1.81 -14.27 -13.62
C ASP A 207 1.49 -13.79 -12.19
N THR A 208 1.94 -12.59 -11.80
CA THR A 208 1.67 -12.02 -10.47
C THR A 208 0.26 -11.47 -10.35
N GLY A 209 -0.29 -10.94 -11.44
CA GLY A 209 -1.55 -10.22 -11.46
C GLY A 209 -1.49 -8.82 -10.85
N ASP A 210 -0.29 -8.26 -10.66
CA ASP A 210 -0.11 -6.90 -10.16
C ASP A 210 -0.49 -5.86 -11.23
N VAL A 211 -1.67 -5.26 -11.07
CA VAL A 211 -2.18 -4.21 -11.98
C VAL A 211 -1.34 -2.94 -11.97
N MET A 212 -0.48 -2.74 -10.95
CA MET A 212 0.43 -1.59 -10.89
C MET A 212 1.70 -1.79 -11.74
N SER A 213 1.90 -2.99 -12.29
CA SER A 213 2.99 -3.30 -13.20
C SER A 213 2.74 -2.73 -14.61
N PRO A 214 3.65 -1.92 -15.19
CA PRO A 214 3.53 -1.43 -16.56
C PRO A 214 3.39 -2.56 -17.59
N GLU A 215 4.08 -3.67 -17.37
CA GLU A 215 4.03 -4.86 -18.24
C GLU A 215 2.66 -5.53 -18.22
N HIS A 216 1.98 -5.52 -17.06
CA HIS A 216 0.61 -6.03 -16.93
C HIS A 216 -0.36 -5.20 -17.77
N LEU A 217 -0.29 -3.86 -17.68
CA LEU A 217 -1.13 -2.98 -18.50
C LEU A 217 -0.89 -3.20 -20.00
N ALA A 218 0.38 -3.21 -20.45
CA ALA A 218 0.71 -3.40 -21.86
C ALA A 218 0.19 -4.74 -22.40
N GLY A 219 0.34 -5.81 -21.62
CA GLY A 219 -0.16 -7.13 -22.01
C GLY A 219 -1.68 -7.22 -21.99
N LEU A 220 -2.37 -6.58 -21.04
CA LEU A 220 -3.82 -6.51 -21.00
C LEU A 220 -4.39 -5.74 -22.22
N GLN A 221 -3.75 -4.62 -22.60
CA GLN A 221 -4.10 -3.89 -23.83
C GLN A 221 -3.95 -4.78 -25.07
N SER A 222 -2.88 -5.59 -25.13
CA SER A 222 -2.68 -6.53 -26.23
C SER A 222 -3.71 -7.66 -26.24
N LEU A 223 -4.15 -8.14 -25.07
CA LEU A 223 -5.13 -9.23 -24.95
C LEU A 223 -6.53 -8.78 -25.39
N VAL A 224 -6.97 -7.61 -24.91
CA VAL A 224 -8.28 -7.05 -25.26
C VAL A 224 -8.33 -6.68 -26.75
N GLY A 225 -7.17 -6.33 -27.33
CA GLY A 225 -7.03 -5.99 -28.73
C GLY A 225 -7.60 -4.62 -29.07
N SER A 226 -7.19 -4.06 -30.21
CA SER A 226 -7.67 -2.75 -30.67
C SER A 226 -9.00 -2.81 -31.44
N ALA A 227 -9.50 -4.02 -31.75
CA ALA A 227 -10.61 -4.21 -32.67
C ALA A 227 -11.99 -4.27 -32.00
N ALA A 228 -12.07 -4.62 -30.70
CA ALA A 228 -13.33 -4.71 -29.97
C ALA A 228 -13.43 -3.59 -28.93
N ALA A 229 -14.50 -2.80 -28.99
CA ALA A 229 -14.75 -1.75 -28.01
C ALA A 229 -15.04 -2.36 -26.64
N VAL A 230 -14.35 -1.89 -25.58
CA VAL A 230 -14.69 -2.22 -24.19
C VAL A 230 -15.78 -1.27 -23.72
N HIS A 231 -16.92 -1.82 -23.29
CA HIS A 231 -18.11 -1.06 -22.92
C HIS A 231 -18.18 -0.74 -21.43
N LEU A 232 -17.57 -1.59 -20.59
CA LEU A 232 -17.58 -1.43 -19.15
C LEU A 232 -16.24 -1.84 -18.56
N VAL A 233 -15.66 -0.97 -17.73
CA VAL A 233 -14.56 -1.34 -16.84
C VAL A 233 -15.04 -1.21 -15.40
N THR A 234 -14.70 -2.18 -14.56
CA THR A 234 -14.90 -2.10 -13.11
C THR A 234 -13.57 -2.25 -12.38
N ALA A 235 -13.47 -1.71 -11.18
CA ALA A 235 -12.30 -1.78 -10.33
C ALA A 235 -12.74 -1.81 -8.86
N ASP A 236 -12.52 -2.94 -8.15
CA ASP A 236 -12.88 -3.11 -6.74
C ASP A 236 -11.65 -3.32 -5.82
N GLY A 237 -10.47 -2.95 -6.32
CA GLY A 237 -9.18 -3.11 -5.63
C GLY A 237 -9.05 -2.30 -4.34
N SER A 238 -8.28 -2.84 -3.40
CA SER A 238 -8.00 -2.22 -2.10
C SER A 238 -6.80 -2.91 -1.44
N PHE A 239 -6.14 -2.21 -0.52
CA PHE A 239 -5.14 -2.79 0.40
C PHE A 239 -5.72 -2.93 1.81
N ASP A 240 -5.14 -3.83 2.62
CA ASP A 240 -5.45 -3.86 4.05
C ASP A 240 -4.84 -2.64 4.74
N CYS A 241 -5.70 -1.72 5.19
CA CYS A 241 -5.31 -0.48 5.84
C CYS A 241 -5.54 -0.53 7.35
N GLN A 242 -5.78 -1.70 7.96
CA GLN A 242 -6.06 -1.81 9.41
C GLN A 242 -4.95 -1.24 10.29
N GLY A 243 -3.69 -1.30 9.85
CA GLY A 243 -2.57 -0.70 10.57
C GLY A 243 -2.55 0.83 10.57
N ASN A 244 -3.21 1.47 9.60
CA ASN A 244 -3.32 2.93 9.51
C ASN A 244 -4.60 3.38 8.76
N PRO A 245 -5.79 3.22 9.35
CA PRO A 245 -7.06 3.50 8.68
C PRO A 245 -7.31 4.99 8.41
N GLY A 246 -6.55 5.88 9.08
CA GLY A 246 -6.62 7.32 8.87
C GLY A 246 -5.94 7.79 7.58
N GLU A 247 -5.02 7.00 7.03
CA GLU A 247 -4.26 7.26 5.80
C GLU A 247 -4.67 6.36 4.62
N GLN A 248 -5.83 5.71 4.71
CA GLN A 248 -6.34 4.79 3.69
C GLN A 248 -6.31 5.39 2.27
N GLU A 249 -6.67 6.66 2.13
CA GLU A 249 -6.72 7.34 0.84
C GLU A 249 -5.32 7.51 0.20
N ALA A 250 -4.31 7.90 0.99
CA ALA A 250 -2.93 7.99 0.52
C ALA A 250 -2.33 6.61 0.19
N LEU A 251 -2.65 5.57 0.98
CA LEU A 251 -2.13 4.21 0.79
C LEU A 251 -2.69 3.55 -0.48
N VAL A 252 -3.98 3.77 -0.78
CA VAL A 252 -4.65 3.15 -1.94
C VAL A 252 -4.49 3.99 -3.22
N CYS A 253 -4.11 5.27 -3.10
CA CYS A 253 -3.92 6.18 -4.24
C CYS A 253 -3.16 5.59 -5.44
N PRO A 254 -2.00 4.93 -5.28
CA PRO A 254 -1.28 4.36 -6.42
C PRO A 254 -2.09 3.30 -7.18
N LEU A 255 -2.84 2.47 -6.47
CA LEU A 255 -3.72 1.47 -7.06
C LEU A 255 -4.86 2.12 -7.83
N HIS A 256 -5.58 3.07 -7.22
CA HIS A 256 -6.67 3.79 -7.90
C HIS A 256 -6.18 4.51 -9.16
N TYR A 257 -4.97 5.08 -9.13
CA TYR A 257 -4.36 5.71 -10.31
C TYR A 257 -4.15 4.68 -11.43
N CYS A 258 -3.54 3.52 -11.12
CA CYS A 258 -3.33 2.45 -12.10
C CYS A 258 -4.64 1.87 -12.64
N GLU A 259 -5.64 1.66 -11.79
CA GLU A 259 -6.98 1.19 -12.20
C GLU A 259 -7.66 2.20 -13.13
N ALA A 260 -7.62 3.50 -12.80
CA ALA A 260 -8.21 4.56 -13.63
C ALA A 260 -7.48 4.73 -14.97
N VAL A 261 -6.15 4.73 -14.97
CA VAL A 261 -5.35 4.80 -16.22
C VAL A 261 -5.64 3.59 -17.09
N THR A 262 -5.69 2.39 -16.50
CA THR A 262 -6.04 1.16 -17.22
C THR A 262 -7.43 1.27 -17.83
N ALA A 263 -8.43 1.74 -17.08
CA ALA A 263 -9.79 1.92 -17.59
C ALA A 263 -9.85 2.91 -18.78
N LEU A 264 -9.24 4.09 -18.64
CA LEU A 264 -9.20 5.12 -19.70
C LEU A 264 -8.49 4.63 -20.97
N LEU A 265 -7.49 3.76 -20.82
CA LEU A 265 -6.77 3.17 -21.94
C LEU A 265 -7.51 2.00 -22.58
N LEU A 266 -8.39 1.30 -21.87
CA LEU A 266 -9.12 0.15 -22.44
C LEU A 266 -10.49 0.53 -22.99
N LEU A 267 -11.20 1.47 -22.37
CA LEU A 267 -12.57 1.84 -22.73
C LEU A 267 -12.69 2.36 -24.17
N GLY A 268 -13.73 1.88 -24.85
CA GLY A 268 -14.23 2.51 -26.07
C GLY A 268 -15.05 3.76 -25.73
N ALA A 269 -15.16 4.68 -26.70
CA ALA A 269 -16.03 5.86 -26.55
C ALA A 269 -17.46 5.42 -26.21
N GLY A 270 -18.13 6.16 -25.33
CA GLY A 270 -19.46 5.82 -24.80
C GLY A 270 -19.45 4.82 -23.64
N GLY A 271 -18.34 4.13 -23.37
CA GLY A 271 -18.25 3.15 -22.27
C GLY A 271 -18.33 3.75 -20.87
N SER A 272 -18.52 2.90 -19.86
CA SER A 272 -18.65 3.29 -18.45
C SER A 272 -17.53 2.72 -17.58
N PHE A 273 -17.21 3.43 -16.49
CA PHE A 273 -16.21 3.01 -15.50
C PHE A 273 -16.79 3.07 -14.08
N VAL A 274 -16.57 2.00 -13.32
CA VAL A 274 -16.92 1.94 -11.88
C VAL A 274 -15.66 1.69 -11.08
N LEU A 275 -15.30 2.64 -10.21
CA LEU A 275 -14.12 2.57 -9.36
C LEU A 275 -14.53 2.61 -7.89
N LYS A 276 -14.11 1.62 -7.11
CA LYS A 276 -14.19 1.69 -5.65
C LYS A 276 -13.33 2.84 -5.15
N VAL A 277 -13.87 3.65 -4.25
CA VAL A 277 -13.17 4.75 -3.61
C VAL A 277 -13.48 4.76 -2.11
N PHE A 278 -12.76 5.58 -1.34
CA PHE A 278 -12.99 5.72 0.10
C PHE A 278 -13.39 7.16 0.44
N THR A 279 -12.68 7.78 1.38
CA THR A 279 -12.71 9.24 1.52
C THR A 279 -12.12 9.90 0.29
N LEU A 280 -12.47 11.17 0.08
CA LEU A 280 -12.07 11.98 -1.08
C LEU A 280 -11.55 13.33 -0.58
N PHE A 281 -10.70 13.32 0.46
CA PHE A 281 -10.26 14.53 1.16
C PHE A 281 -8.84 14.97 0.81
N GLN A 282 -8.02 14.08 0.26
CA GLN A 282 -6.64 14.36 -0.07
C GLN A 282 -6.52 14.77 -1.54
N HIS A 283 -5.42 15.46 -1.85
CA HIS A 283 -5.14 15.96 -3.19
C HIS A 283 -5.16 14.85 -4.25
N CYS A 284 -4.73 13.62 -3.91
CA CYS A 284 -4.70 12.50 -4.83
C CYS A 284 -6.09 12.13 -5.36
N SER A 285 -7.09 12.00 -4.49
CA SER A 285 -8.46 11.71 -4.92
C SER A 285 -9.10 12.89 -5.63
N ALA A 286 -8.81 14.12 -5.19
CA ALA A 286 -9.29 15.32 -5.87
C ALA A 286 -8.79 15.39 -7.32
N ASN A 287 -7.50 15.14 -7.55
CA ASN A 287 -6.89 15.11 -8.88
C ASN A 287 -7.45 13.95 -9.73
N LEU A 288 -7.63 12.77 -9.14
CA LEU A 288 -8.23 11.63 -9.82
C LEU A 288 -9.67 11.93 -10.26
N LEU A 289 -10.49 12.51 -9.39
CA LEU A 289 -11.86 12.89 -9.71
C LEU A 289 -11.93 14.00 -10.75
N PHE A 290 -10.99 14.95 -10.73
CA PHE A 290 -10.86 15.94 -11.78
C PHE A 290 -10.58 15.29 -13.13
N LEU A 291 -9.60 14.39 -13.20
CA LEU A 291 -9.30 13.61 -14.41
C LEU A 291 -10.54 12.86 -14.93
N LEU A 292 -11.25 12.15 -14.05
CA LEU A 292 -12.46 11.42 -14.44
C LEU A 292 -13.58 12.36 -14.93
N ASN A 293 -13.75 13.53 -14.31
CA ASN A 293 -14.72 14.52 -14.76
C ASN A 293 -14.36 15.14 -16.12
N CYS A 294 -13.08 15.25 -16.45
CA CYS A 294 -12.64 15.68 -17.79
C CYS A 294 -12.83 14.56 -18.84
N ALA A 295 -12.79 13.30 -18.44
CA ALA A 295 -12.78 12.14 -19.34
C ALA A 295 -14.18 11.56 -19.65
N PHE A 296 -15.16 11.73 -18.76
CA PHE A 296 -16.50 11.13 -18.89
C PHE A 296 -17.58 12.20 -18.91
N GLN A 297 -18.71 11.97 -19.59
CA GLN A 297 -19.80 12.95 -19.63
C GLN A 297 -20.46 13.19 -18.28
N GLU A 298 -20.69 12.13 -17.50
CA GLU A 298 -21.23 12.21 -16.14
C GLU A 298 -20.34 11.44 -15.16
N VAL A 299 -20.11 12.03 -13.99
CA VAL A 299 -19.40 11.39 -12.87
C VAL A 299 -20.22 11.54 -11.60
N HIS A 300 -20.39 10.44 -10.89
CA HIS A 300 -21.11 10.37 -9.63
C HIS A 300 -20.26 9.73 -8.54
N VAL A 301 -20.48 10.11 -7.30
CA VAL A 301 -20.02 9.36 -6.13
C VAL A 301 -21.24 8.72 -5.49
N PHE A 302 -21.25 7.40 -5.40
CA PHE A 302 -22.37 6.62 -4.91
C PHE A 302 -21.93 5.73 -3.75
N LYS A 303 -22.68 5.74 -2.64
CA LYS A 303 -22.47 4.82 -1.52
C LYS A 303 -23.65 3.85 -1.45
N PRO A 304 -23.54 2.64 -2.03
CA PRO A 304 -24.60 1.64 -1.97
C PRO A 304 -25.14 1.44 -0.54
N ALA A 305 -26.44 1.29 -0.38
CA ALA A 305 -27.11 0.85 0.84
C ALA A 305 -26.51 -0.45 1.38
N THR A 306 -26.12 -1.33 0.46
CA THR A 306 -25.53 -2.64 0.74
C THR A 306 -24.06 -2.58 1.16
N SER A 307 -23.38 -1.42 1.08
CA SER A 307 -22.08 -1.19 1.73
C SER A 307 -22.25 -0.85 3.22
N LYS A 308 -21.31 -1.27 4.07
CA LYS A 308 -21.42 -1.04 5.53
C LYS A 308 -21.47 0.47 5.82
N ALA A 309 -22.47 0.92 6.55
CA ALA A 309 -22.68 2.35 6.81
C ALA A 309 -21.48 3.03 7.51
N GLY A 310 -20.81 2.30 8.42
CA GLY A 310 -19.68 2.83 9.19
C GLY A 310 -18.32 2.82 8.49
N ASN A 311 -18.21 2.31 7.26
CA ASN A 311 -16.96 2.35 6.49
C ASN A 311 -16.88 3.58 5.58
N SER A 312 -15.67 3.89 5.12
CA SER A 312 -15.44 4.98 4.16
C SER A 312 -15.68 4.59 2.70
N GLU A 313 -16.03 3.33 2.42
CA GLU A 313 -16.18 2.83 1.04
C GLU A 313 -17.37 3.49 0.31
N ALA A 314 -17.11 3.92 -0.91
CA ALA A 314 -18.05 4.43 -1.89
C ALA A 314 -17.56 4.04 -3.30
N TYR A 315 -18.26 4.47 -4.35
CA TYR A 315 -17.90 4.18 -5.74
C TYR A 315 -17.98 5.45 -6.58
N ALA A 316 -16.94 5.74 -7.34
CA ALA A 316 -16.99 6.69 -8.44
C ALA A 316 -17.61 5.95 -9.65
N VAL A 317 -18.75 6.44 -10.13
CA VAL A 317 -19.48 5.90 -11.28
C VAL A 317 -19.37 6.91 -12.41
N CYS A 318 -18.64 6.56 -13.46
CA CYS A 318 -18.36 7.43 -14.60
C CYS A 318 -19.07 6.87 -15.84
N LEU A 319 -19.88 7.70 -16.50
CA LEU A 319 -20.73 7.29 -17.61
C LEU A 319 -20.34 8.01 -18.90
N ARG A 320 -20.44 7.29 -20.02
CA ARG A 320 -20.21 7.79 -21.38
C ARG A 320 -18.83 8.44 -21.53
N TYR A 321 -17.82 7.59 -21.59
CA TYR A 321 -16.44 7.97 -21.84
C TYR A 321 -16.33 8.78 -23.13
N LEU A 322 -15.65 9.93 -23.07
CA LEU A 322 -15.47 10.82 -24.22
C LEU A 322 -14.50 10.28 -25.27
N GLY A 323 -13.76 9.21 -24.94
CA GLY A 323 -12.77 8.57 -25.81
C GLY A 323 -11.35 9.01 -25.51
N ARG A 324 -10.38 8.26 -26.04
CA ARG A 324 -8.95 8.44 -25.73
C ARG A 324 -8.41 9.82 -26.10
N GLU A 325 -8.97 10.45 -27.13
CA GLU A 325 -8.58 11.81 -27.55
C GLU A 325 -8.79 12.85 -26.46
N SER A 326 -9.79 12.66 -25.59
CA SER A 326 -10.07 13.58 -24.47
C SER A 326 -9.02 13.54 -23.35
N VAL A 327 -8.25 12.45 -23.25
CA VAL A 327 -7.19 12.21 -22.24
C VAL A 327 -5.79 12.15 -22.85
N HIS A 328 -5.68 12.22 -24.18
CA HIS A 328 -4.45 12.30 -24.94
C HIS A 328 -3.50 13.47 -24.57
N PRO A 329 -3.95 14.56 -23.90
CA PRO A 329 -3.04 15.57 -23.34
C PRO A 329 -2.17 15.08 -22.18
N LEU A 330 -2.44 13.92 -21.56
CA LEU A 330 -1.58 13.46 -20.46
C LEU A 330 -0.54 12.50 -21.04
N PRO A 331 0.78 12.81 -20.94
CA PRO A 331 1.79 11.82 -21.30
C PRO A 331 1.47 10.58 -20.49
N ALA A 332 1.25 9.43 -21.15
CA ALA A 332 1.26 8.14 -20.47
C ALA A 332 2.49 8.17 -19.59
N ALA A 333 2.30 8.25 -18.28
CA ALA A 333 3.35 8.65 -17.38
C ALA A 333 4.45 7.58 -17.44
N ARG A 334 5.43 7.79 -18.33
CA ARG A 334 6.83 7.43 -18.15
C ARG A 334 7.44 8.23 -17.01
N GLY A 335 6.63 9.05 -16.32
CA GLY A 335 6.77 9.29 -14.90
C GLY A 335 7.06 7.96 -14.26
N ARG A 336 8.34 7.74 -13.97
CA ARG A 336 8.78 6.97 -12.83
C ARG A 336 7.82 7.39 -11.73
N VAL A 337 6.77 6.60 -11.48
CA VAL A 337 6.32 6.38 -10.12
C VAL A 337 7.63 6.03 -9.48
N GLY A 338 8.23 7.02 -8.80
CA GLY A 338 9.46 6.77 -8.08
C GLY A 338 9.10 5.53 -7.31
N ARG A 339 9.76 4.40 -7.59
CA ARG A 339 9.88 3.36 -6.58
C ARG A 339 10.11 4.17 -5.32
N PRO A 340 9.26 4.03 -4.27
CA PRO A 340 9.48 4.75 -3.03
C PRO A 340 10.97 4.62 -2.78
N GLN A 341 11.65 5.78 -2.81
CA GLN A 341 13.10 5.84 -2.98
C GLN A 341 13.66 4.79 -2.03
N ALA A 342 14.36 3.79 -2.58
CA ALA A 342 14.91 2.69 -1.79
C ALA A 342 15.84 3.34 -0.75
N GLY A 343 15.27 3.56 0.42
CA GLY A 343 15.65 4.61 1.32
C GLY A 343 14.78 4.43 2.55
N CYS A 344 15.11 3.36 3.27
CA CYS A 344 14.64 3.01 4.61
C CYS A 344 13.44 2.05 4.76
N SER A 345 12.96 1.38 3.72
CA SER A 345 12.22 0.11 3.93
C SER A 345 13.03 -1.05 3.39
N THR A 346 13.59 -1.85 4.30
CA THR A 346 14.29 -3.10 3.98
C THR A 346 13.32 -4.17 3.45
N SER A 347 12.00 -3.98 3.55
CA SER A 347 10.95 -5.00 3.30
C SER A 347 11.01 -5.72 1.95
N ALA A 348 11.49 -5.09 0.88
CA ALA A 348 11.53 -5.71 -0.45
C ALA A 348 12.50 -6.91 -0.54
N ARG A 349 13.60 -6.93 0.24
CA ARG A 349 14.49 -8.10 0.32
C ARG A 349 13.87 -9.27 1.10
N TRP A 350 12.85 -9.02 1.91
CA TRP A 350 12.34 -9.96 2.91
C TRP A 350 11.23 -10.85 2.36
N CYS A 351 10.54 -10.41 1.30
CA CYS A 351 9.50 -11.21 0.63
C CYS A 351 10.07 -12.42 -0.12
N GLY A 352 11.29 -12.36 -0.66
CA GLY A 352 11.87 -13.44 -1.47
C GLY A 352 12.23 -14.73 -0.72
N GLN A 353 12.48 -14.68 0.59
CA GLN A 353 12.80 -15.85 1.42
C GLN A 353 11.56 -16.47 2.11
N ARG A 354 10.42 -15.76 2.16
CA ARG A 354 9.17 -16.24 2.78
C ARG A 354 8.54 -17.43 2.03
N SER A 355 8.81 -17.59 0.74
CA SER A 355 8.13 -18.54 -0.15
C SER A 355 8.44 -20.03 0.06
N LYS A 356 9.44 -20.39 0.88
CA LYS A 356 9.84 -21.80 1.04
C LYS A 356 9.43 -22.46 2.36
N ALA A 357 8.89 -21.74 3.33
CA ALA A 357 8.88 -22.23 4.72
C ALA A 357 7.55 -22.80 5.24
N PHE A 358 6.35 -22.44 4.73
CA PHE A 358 5.09 -22.91 5.34
C PHE A 358 3.95 -23.06 4.34
N SER A 359 3.29 -24.22 4.32
CA SER A 359 2.20 -24.52 3.38
C SER A 359 0.87 -24.89 4.05
N THR A 360 0.79 -25.00 5.40
CA THR A 360 -0.47 -25.40 6.06
C THR A 360 -0.89 -24.54 7.26
N TYR A 361 -2.21 -24.43 7.49
CA TYR A 361 -2.82 -23.75 8.66
C TYR A 361 -2.36 -24.34 10.00
N ASN A 362 -2.13 -25.66 10.05
CA ASN A 362 -1.70 -26.35 11.26
C ASN A 362 -0.27 -25.98 11.66
N GLU A 363 0.62 -25.77 10.70
CA GLU A 363 1.98 -25.29 10.96
C GLU A 363 1.98 -23.88 11.54
N ARG A 364 1.09 -23.01 11.06
CA ARG A 364 0.91 -21.65 11.63
C ARG A 364 0.37 -21.70 13.06
N LYS A 365 -0.61 -22.56 13.34
CA LYS A 365 -1.14 -22.75 14.71
C LYS A 365 -0.12 -23.33 15.68
N LEU A 366 0.81 -24.17 15.20
CA LEU A 366 1.93 -24.68 15.99
C LEU A 366 2.94 -23.57 16.33
N LEU A 367 3.23 -22.66 15.38
CA LEU A 367 4.14 -21.53 15.62
C LEU A 367 3.57 -20.48 16.58
N GLU A 368 2.26 -20.24 16.58
CA GLU A 368 1.60 -19.35 17.54
C GLU A 368 1.79 -19.80 19.00
N ALA A 369 1.98 -21.10 19.23
CA ALA A 369 2.20 -21.69 20.55
C ALA A 369 3.66 -21.63 21.03
N LEU A 370 4.60 -21.15 20.20
CA LEU A 370 6.02 -21.08 20.52
C LEU A 370 6.41 -19.73 21.15
N SER A 371 7.56 -19.70 21.83
CA SER A 371 8.16 -18.43 22.30
C SER A 371 8.69 -17.59 21.13
N TRP A 372 8.89 -16.27 21.33
CA TRP A 372 9.39 -15.38 20.27
C TRP A 372 10.74 -15.86 19.70
N SER A 373 11.62 -16.38 20.54
CA SER A 373 12.95 -16.84 20.14
C SER A 373 12.87 -18.11 19.30
N GLU A 374 11.94 -19.01 19.64
CA GLU A 374 11.63 -20.19 18.84
C GLU A 374 10.91 -19.84 17.54
N LYS A 375 10.04 -18.83 17.53
CA LYS A 375 9.42 -18.31 16.30
C LYS A 375 10.48 -17.74 15.34
N VAL A 376 11.52 -17.09 15.85
CA VAL A 376 12.65 -16.62 15.03
C VAL A 376 13.50 -17.80 14.53
N ALA A 377 13.84 -18.74 15.42
CA ALA A 377 14.73 -19.86 15.10
C ALA A 377 14.08 -20.95 14.22
N LYS A 378 12.77 -21.16 14.32
CA LYS A 378 12.02 -22.22 13.61
C LYS A 378 11.05 -21.67 12.55
N GLY A 379 10.81 -20.36 12.54
CA GLY A 379 9.87 -19.70 11.64
C GLY A 379 10.51 -19.14 10.37
N CYS A 380 9.82 -18.22 9.71
CA CYS A 380 10.18 -17.67 8.41
C CYS A 380 11.50 -16.86 8.38
N PHE A 381 12.07 -16.56 9.55
CA PHE A 381 13.32 -15.83 9.71
C PHE A 381 14.51 -16.71 10.11
N SER A 382 14.32 -18.03 10.23
CA SER A 382 15.35 -18.97 10.70
C SER A 382 16.62 -18.92 9.86
N ARG A 383 16.48 -19.00 8.53
CA ARG A 383 17.58 -18.92 7.58
C ARG A 383 18.34 -17.58 7.67
N TRP A 384 17.63 -16.48 7.86
CA TRP A 384 18.24 -15.16 8.03
C TRP A 384 19.02 -15.07 9.36
N ALA A 385 18.45 -15.61 10.44
CA ALA A 385 19.10 -15.70 11.73
C ALA A 385 20.34 -16.62 11.67
N GLU A 386 20.28 -17.73 10.92
CA GLU A 386 21.40 -18.64 10.66
C GLU A 386 22.52 -17.98 9.84
N GLU A 387 22.17 -17.22 8.80
CA GLU A 387 23.09 -16.43 7.97
C GLU A 387 23.85 -15.38 8.80
N HIS A 388 23.21 -14.83 9.84
CA HIS A 388 23.82 -13.87 10.77
C HIS A 388 24.55 -14.53 11.96
N SER A 389 24.27 -15.80 12.28
CA SER A 389 24.80 -16.42 13.50
C SER A 389 26.06 -17.24 13.30
N LEU A 390 26.30 -17.88 12.14
CA LEU A 390 27.34 -18.94 12.10
C LEU A 390 28.26 -19.07 10.87
N SER A 391 28.18 -18.27 9.79
CA SER A 391 29.10 -18.54 8.66
C SER A 391 29.54 -17.41 7.72
N ASN A 392 29.15 -16.15 7.89
CA ASN A 392 29.59 -15.07 6.96
C ASN A 392 29.88 -13.73 7.65
N ALA A 393 30.48 -13.74 8.84
CA ALA A 393 31.01 -12.52 9.45
C ALA A 393 32.11 -11.93 8.54
N GLY A 394 31.80 -10.80 7.89
CA GLY A 394 32.79 -9.90 7.28
C GLY A 394 33.03 -9.97 5.77
N LYS A 395 32.38 -10.85 4.98
CA LYS A 395 32.68 -10.95 3.52
C LYS A 395 31.59 -10.48 2.54
N LEU A 396 30.34 -10.29 2.97
CA LEU A 396 29.23 -9.97 2.05
C LEU A 396 28.26 -8.88 2.52
N CYS A 397 28.51 -8.26 3.68
CA CYS A 397 27.67 -7.17 4.18
C CYS A 397 28.42 -5.83 4.11
N LEU A 398 28.52 -5.27 2.90
CA LEU A 398 28.84 -3.87 2.70
C LEU A 398 27.53 -3.07 2.63
N LEU A 399 27.38 -2.05 3.46
CA LEU A 399 26.33 -1.05 3.31
C LEU A 399 26.64 -0.22 2.06
N GLU A 400 25.96 -0.49 0.96
CA GLU A 400 26.03 0.34 -0.24
C GLU A 400 25.02 1.49 -0.12
N GLY A 401 25.53 2.70 0.05
CA GLY A 401 24.78 3.95 -0.02
C GLY A 401 25.56 4.98 -0.87
N PRO A 402 24.89 6.01 -1.42
CA PRO A 402 25.59 7.06 -2.15
C PRO A 402 26.68 7.70 -1.25
N PRO A 403 27.87 8.04 -1.79
CA PRO A 403 29.05 8.47 -1.03
C PRO A 403 28.92 9.88 -0.41
N SER A 404 27.71 10.43 -0.32
CA SER A 404 27.45 11.66 0.42
C SER A 404 27.17 11.33 1.89
N ASN A 405 28.25 11.23 2.67
CA ASN A 405 28.33 11.15 4.13
C ASN A 405 27.62 9.98 4.83
N PRO A 406 28.42 9.10 5.45
CA PRO A 406 28.17 8.79 6.85
C PRO A 406 29.46 9.00 7.65
N GLU A 407 29.51 10.10 8.39
CA GLU A 407 30.47 10.21 9.50
C GLU A 407 30.01 9.24 10.59
N CYS A 408 30.56 8.02 10.58
CA CYS A 408 30.29 7.00 11.60
C CYS A 408 30.67 7.46 13.02
N SER A 409 31.53 8.49 13.15
CA SER A 409 31.88 9.14 14.43
C SER A 409 30.72 9.92 15.07
N LEU A 410 29.64 10.20 14.34
CA LEU A 410 28.43 10.83 14.88
C LEU A 410 27.47 9.82 15.52
N TRP A 411 27.75 8.52 15.40
CA TRP A 411 26.89 7.46 15.92
C TRP A 411 27.19 7.25 17.39
N HIS A 412 26.39 7.87 18.26
CA HIS A 412 26.41 7.63 19.70
C HIS A 412 25.19 6.78 20.06
N VAL A 413 25.40 5.82 20.97
CA VAL A 413 24.29 5.02 21.52
C VAL A 413 23.55 5.90 22.52
N LEU A 414 22.36 6.36 22.14
CA LEU A 414 21.44 7.01 23.07
C LEU A 414 20.81 5.96 23.97
N GLU A 415 21.32 5.84 25.19
CA GLU A 415 20.73 4.97 26.22
C GLU A 415 19.48 5.65 26.80
N GLY A 416 18.36 5.47 26.10
CA GLY A 416 17.05 5.94 26.52
C GLY A 416 16.39 5.03 27.56
N ARG A 417 15.33 5.51 28.22
CA ARG A 417 14.48 4.64 29.03
C ARG A 417 13.96 3.49 28.17
N ARG A 418 14.00 2.28 28.72
CA ARG A 418 13.48 1.08 28.06
C ARG A 418 12.08 1.34 27.51
N LEU A 419 11.90 1.13 26.22
CA LEU A 419 10.59 1.22 25.59
C LEU A 419 9.77 -0.01 26.01
N PRO A 420 8.60 0.17 26.63
CA PRO A 420 7.73 -0.95 27.01
C PRO A 420 7.12 -1.63 25.77
N VAL A 421 6.99 -0.89 24.67
CA VAL A 421 6.49 -1.38 23.39
C VAL A 421 6.95 -0.42 22.29
N VAL A 422 7.27 -0.95 21.11
CA VAL A 422 7.52 -0.20 19.89
C VAL A 422 6.24 -0.25 19.05
N LYS A 423 5.50 0.87 19.02
CA LYS A 423 4.18 0.93 18.37
C LYS A 423 4.25 0.99 16.85
N CYS A 424 5.32 1.56 16.31
CA CYS A 424 5.53 1.71 14.87
C CYS A 424 7.03 1.77 14.58
N SER A 425 7.46 1.13 13.49
CA SER A 425 8.82 1.26 12.97
C SER A 425 8.76 1.29 11.45
N PRO A 426 9.29 2.34 10.79
CA PRO A 426 9.38 2.38 9.33
C PRO A 426 10.46 1.43 8.78
N PHE A 427 11.30 0.87 9.67
CA PHE A 427 12.44 0.02 9.32
C PHE A 427 12.17 -1.47 9.55
N CYS A 428 11.02 -1.83 10.13
CA CYS A 428 10.73 -3.17 10.62
C CYS A 428 9.38 -3.67 10.10
N ASP A 429 9.36 -4.87 9.52
CA ASP A 429 8.14 -5.56 9.12
C ASP A 429 7.21 -5.81 10.34
N GLY A 430 5.89 -5.76 10.13
CA GLY A 430 4.91 -5.88 11.20
C GLY A 430 5.02 -7.16 12.05
N GLN A 431 5.41 -8.29 11.45
CA GLN A 431 5.60 -9.54 12.21
C GLN A 431 6.89 -9.50 13.04
N VAL A 432 7.96 -8.93 12.49
CA VAL A 432 9.24 -8.75 13.19
C VAL A 432 9.08 -7.75 14.34
N LEU A 433 8.30 -6.70 14.11
CA LEU A 433 7.91 -5.73 15.15
C LEU A 433 7.07 -6.40 16.24
N GLY A 434 6.18 -7.32 15.88
CA GLY A 434 5.44 -8.17 16.82
C GLY A 434 6.38 -9.02 17.68
N LEU A 435 7.32 -9.73 17.06
CA LEU A 435 8.33 -10.56 17.75
C LEU A 435 9.25 -9.71 18.64
N LEU A 436 9.63 -8.51 18.21
CA LEU A 436 10.40 -7.57 19.01
C LEU A 436 9.63 -7.13 20.25
N ASN A 437 8.34 -6.87 20.13
CA ASN A 437 7.50 -6.50 21.26
C ASN A 437 7.21 -7.66 22.21
N GLU A 438 7.11 -8.90 21.70
CA GLU A 438 7.10 -10.12 22.51
C GLU A 438 8.41 -10.25 23.30
N ALA A 439 9.56 -10.07 22.65
CA ALA A 439 10.87 -10.10 23.30
C ALA A 439 11.04 -9.00 24.37
N LEU A 440 10.59 -7.78 24.07
CA LEU A 440 10.60 -6.67 25.04
C LEU A 440 9.74 -6.99 26.26
N SER A 441 8.59 -7.65 26.06
CA SER A 441 7.66 -8.05 27.12
C SER A 441 8.24 -9.17 28.00
N ASP A 442 8.90 -10.18 27.41
CA ASP A 442 9.58 -11.25 28.15
C ASP A 442 10.69 -10.71 29.07
N LEU A 443 11.33 -9.62 28.66
CA LEU A 443 12.37 -9.00 29.46
C LEU A 443 11.83 -8.12 30.61
N VAL A 444 10.51 -7.89 30.71
CA VAL A 444 9.89 -7.10 31.80
C VAL A 444 9.94 -7.82 33.15
N GLY A 445 10.22 -9.14 33.18
CA GLY A 445 10.36 -9.93 34.42
C GLY A 445 11.79 -10.15 34.92
N ALA A 446 12.81 -9.86 34.12
CA ALA A 446 14.20 -9.98 34.54
C ALA A 446 14.64 -8.66 35.22
N GLY A 447 14.75 -8.68 36.54
CA GLY A 447 15.40 -7.57 37.28
C GLY A 447 16.82 -7.32 36.76
N PRO A 448 17.46 -6.19 37.13
CA PRO A 448 18.83 -5.91 36.73
C PRO A 448 19.75 -6.93 37.38
N SER A 449 20.00 -8.06 36.73
CA SER A 449 21.11 -8.93 37.05
C SER A 449 22.36 -8.08 36.86
N SER A 450 23.18 -8.03 37.91
CA SER A 450 24.47 -7.32 37.92
C SER A 450 25.16 -7.52 36.58
N ALA A 451 25.48 -6.42 35.90
CA ALA A 451 26.18 -6.42 34.62
C ALA A 451 27.52 -7.15 34.77
N ALA A 452 27.50 -8.47 34.57
CA ALA A 452 28.66 -9.15 34.05
C ALA A 452 28.83 -8.59 32.65
N ALA A 453 29.99 -7.97 32.40
CA ALA A 453 30.36 -7.49 31.07
C ALA A 453 29.99 -8.56 30.04
N PRO A 454 29.29 -8.19 28.94
CA PRO A 454 28.90 -9.17 27.94
C PRO A 454 30.16 -9.92 27.51
N GLN A 455 30.10 -11.26 27.59
CA GLN A 455 31.17 -12.11 27.06
C GLN A 455 31.41 -11.68 25.61
N PRO A 456 32.67 -11.45 25.19
CA PRO A 456 32.99 -11.06 23.83
C PRO A 456 32.32 -12.03 22.86
N CYS A 457 31.56 -11.50 21.89
CA CYS A 457 30.95 -12.32 20.87
C CYS A 457 32.08 -13.04 20.10
N PRO A 458 32.13 -14.39 20.09
CA PRO A 458 33.18 -15.12 19.38
C PRO A 458 33.12 -14.89 17.85
N SER A 459 32.03 -14.31 17.36
CA SER A 459 31.79 -13.99 15.95
C SER A 459 32.08 -12.52 15.59
N CYS A 460 32.41 -11.66 16.56
CA CYS A 460 32.77 -10.26 16.32
C CYS A 460 34.26 -10.06 16.61
N GLU A 461 35.12 -10.17 15.60
CA GLU A 461 36.49 -9.67 15.72
C GLU A 461 36.47 -8.14 15.73
N VAL A 462 36.71 -7.54 16.88
CA VAL A 462 37.04 -6.11 16.97
C VAL A 462 38.42 -5.95 16.32
N LEU A 463 38.47 -5.29 15.16
CA LEU A 463 39.73 -4.96 14.50
C LEU A 463 40.63 -4.18 15.48
N PRO A 464 41.82 -4.70 15.84
CA PRO A 464 42.77 -3.96 16.67
C PRO A 464 43.14 -2.65 15.99
N GLY A 465 43.27 -1.57 16.78
CA GLY A 465 43.66 -0.24 16.29
C GLY A 465 44.81 -0.21 15.25
N PRO A 466 45.87 -1.02 15.40
CA PRO A 466 46.94 -1.12 14.41
C PRO A 466 46.51 -1.60 13.01
N LEU A 467 45.53 -2.51 12.90
CA LEU A 467 44.99 -2.97 11.61
C LEU A 467 44.13 -1.89 10.95
N LEU A 468 43.39 -1.12 11.76
CA LEU A 468 42.61 0.02 11.31
C LEU A 468 43.51 1.12 10.70
N LEU A 469 44.64 1.42 11.36
CA LEU A 469 45.62 2.37 10.85
C LEU A 469 46.34 1.89 9.58
N ALA A 470 46.59 0.58 9.47
CA ALA A 470 47.16 -0.02 8.25
C ALA A 470 46.24 0.15 7.04
N GLU A 471 44.94 -0.06 7.22
CA GLU A 471 43.96 0.07 6.13
C GLU A 471 43.78 1.53 5.68
N VAL A 472 43.81 2.46 6.63
CA VAL A 472 43.80 3.91 6.34
C VAL A 472 45.05 4.33 5.56
N SER A 473 46.21 3.77 5.89
CA SER A 473 47.48 4.01 5.18
C SER A 473 47.48 3.45 3.75
N ASP A 474 46.92 2.25 3.53
CA ASP A 474 46.79 1.66 2.20
C ASP A 474 45.79 2.42 1.32
N LEU A 475 44.66 2.86 1.89
CA LEU A 475 43.70 3.72 1.20
C LEU A 475 44.31 5.08 0.80
N ALA A 476 45.12 5.69 1.67
CA ALA A 476 45.81 6.93 1.37
C ALA A 476 46.85 6.77 0.23
N ARG A 477 47.56 5.64 0.18
CA ARG A 477 48.48 5.30 -0.92
C ARG A 477 47.75 5.03 -2.24
N SER A 478 46.59 4.39 -2.21
CA SER A 478 45.79 4.10 -3.42
C SER A 478 45.25 5.36 -4.12
N ARG A 479 45.15 6.49 -3.41
CA ARG A 479 44.76 7.80 -3.97
C ARG A 479 45.90 8.57 -4.66
N GLN A 480 47.15 8.12 -4.54
CA GLN A 480 48.33 8.82 -5.09
C GLN A 480 48.66 8.46 -6.55
N GLU A 481 47.93 7.57 -7.21
CA GLU A 481 48.13 7.21 -8.63
C GLU A 481 47.44 8.17 -9.64
N VAL A 482 47.18 9.42 -9.27
CA VAL A 482 46.76 10.46 -10.23
C VAL A 482 48.01 11.22 -10.70
N PRO A 483 48.43 11.11 -11.98
CA PRO A 483 49.66 11.73 -12.45
C PRO A 483 49.49 13.26 -12.54
N GLY A 484 50.13 14.01 -11.64
CA GLY A 484 50.21 15.47 -11.78
C GLY A 484 50.68 16.27 -10.56
N GLU A 485 50.56 15.75 -9.33
CA GLU A 485 50.90 16.52 -8.13
C GLU A 485 51.94 15.79 -7.27
N SER A 486 53.16 16.33 -7.24
CA SER A 486 54.17 15.94 -6.26
C SER A 486 53.84 16.57 -4.90
N CYS A 487 53.14 15.84 -4.04
CA CYS A 487 52.97 16.21 -2.63
C CYS A 487 53.85 15.32 -1.72
N PRO A 488 54.29 15.81 -0.55
CA PRO A 488 55.27 15.14 0.29
C PRO A 488 54.66 13.84 0.85
N GLY A 489 55.49 12.81 1.04
CA GLY A 489 55.08 11.49 1.54
C GLY A 489 54.61 11.45 3.00
N HIS A 490 53.93 12.49 3.49
CA HIS A 490 53.41 12.62 4.85
C HIS A 490 51.98 13.17 4.83
N PHE A 491 51.02 12.48 5.45
CA PHE A 491 49.66 12.96 5.67
C PHE A 491 49.29 12.94 7.16
N LYS A 492 48.49 13.92 7.60
CA LYS A 492 48.03 14.03 8.99
C LYS A 492 46.70 13.27 9.17
N CYS A 493 46.62 12.46 10.22
CA CYS A 493 45.45 11.69 10.63
C CYS A 493 44.98 12.20 12.00
N LEU A 494 43.79 12.80 12.06
CA LEU A 494 43.22 13.30 13.31
C LEU A 494 42.39 12.21 13.98
N VAL A 495 42.70 11.90 15.23
CA VAL A 495 41.97 10.90 16.03
C VAL A 495 41.23 11.62 17.16
N VAL A 496 39.93 11.40 17.25
CA VAL A 496 39.04 11.99 18.26
C VAL A 496 38.56 10.89 19.19
N ASP A 497 38.68 11.09 20.51
CA ASP A 497 38.13 10.23 21.57
C ASP A 497 38.62 8.76 21.63
N PHE A 498 39.78 8.43 21.02
CA PHE A 498 40.44 7.11 21.14
C PHE A 498 41.91 7.22 21.58
N PRO A 499 42.19 7.30 22.91
CA PRO A 499 43.54 7.51 23.44
C PRO A 499 44.52 6.36 23.16
N SER A 500 44.02 5.14 22.92
CA SER A 500 44.85 3.95 22.67
C SER A 500 45.62 3.98 21.34
N LEU A 501 45.29 4.92 20.45
CA LEU A 501 45.93 5.12 19.15
C LEU A 501 47.04 6.20 19.18
N SER A 502 47.21 6.91 20.29
CA SER A 502 48.17 8.02 20.44
C SER A 502 49.62 7.58 20.64
N GLY A 503 49.88 6.27 20.74
CA GLY A 503 51.22 5.71 21.00
C GLY A 503 51.81 4.92 19.83
N SER A 504 51.07 4.74 18.73
CA SER A 504 51.56 4.07 17.52
C SER A 504 52.38 5.03 16.66
N GLU A 505 53.57 5.39 17.12
CA GLU A 505 54.57 5.96 16.23
C GLU A 505 54.98 4.92 15.19
N GLY A 506 54.73 5.21 13.91
CA GLY A 506 55.46 4.62 12.81
C GLY A 506 54.71 3.59 11.96
N GLN A 507 53.72 4.06 11.18
CA GLN A 507 53.69 3.64 9.78
C GLN A 507 54.26 4.78 8.93
N ALA A 508 55.18 4.45 8.04
CA ALA A 508 55.95 5.43 7.27
C ALA A 508 55.02 6.39 6.51
N GLY A 509 55.04 7.67 6.87
CA GLY A 509 54.30 8.73 6.19
C GLY A 509 52.97 9.17 6.81
N MET A 510 52.62 8.75 8.04
CA MET A 510 51.41 9.21 8.74
C MET A 510 51.72 9.90 10.07
N GLU A 511 51.26 11.14 10.26
CA GLU A 511 51.34 11.89 11.52
C GLU A 511 49.97 11.85 12.22
N VAL A 512 49.88 11.33 13.44
CA VAL A 512 48.61 11.20 14.18
C VAL A 512 48.48 12.30 15.23
N GLU A 513 47.42 13.10 15.17
CA GLU A 513 47.18 14.21 16.09
C GLU A 513 45.85 14.01 16.83
N LEU A 514 45.87 14.08 18.16
CA LEU A 514 44.69 13.84 19.01
C LEU A 514 43.97 15.16 19.28
N LEU A 515 42.67 15.22 18.99
CA LEU A 515 41.83 16.38 19.30
C LEU A 515 41.02 16.11 20.57
N ASP A 516 41.18 16.98 21.57
CA ASP A 516 40.34 16.96 22.78
C ASP A 516 38.90 17.35 22.42
N SER A 517 37.95 16.50 22.79
CA SER A 517 36.52 16.73 22.56
C SER A 517 36.08 18.04 23.24
N GLY A 518 35.61 19.00 22.44
CA GLY A 518 35.05 20.25 22.94
C GLY A 518 33.88 19.96 23.90
N THR A 519 33.81 20.67 25.03
CA THR A 519 32.78 20.44 26.05
C THR A 519 31.39 20.71 25.47
N LEU A 520 30.66 19.64 25.15
CA LEU A 520 29.25 19.73 24.78
C LEU A 520 28.46 20.36 25.94
N PRO A 521 27.67 21.43 25.72
CA PRO A 521 26.77 21.93 26.74
C PRO A 521 25.83 20.79 27.16
N ALA A 522 25.66 20.58 28.46
CA ALA A 522 24.80 19.54 29.00
C ALA A 522 23.42 19.60 28.33
N PHE A 523 23.08 18.54 27.58
CA PHE A 523 21.80 18.38 26.93
C PHE A 523 20.68 18.46 27.97
N GLY A 524 19.88 19.52 27.94
CA GLY A 524 18.60 19.54 28.61
C GLY A 524 17.60 18.71 27.82
N PHE A 525 16.90 17.78 28.47
CA PHE A 525 15.82 16.98 27.87
C PHE A 525 14.81 17.89 27.16
N SER A 526 14.87 17.93 25.83
CA SER A 526 13.90 18.61 24.98
C SER A 526 12.93 17.57 24.44
N LEU A 527 11.63 17.88 24.44
CA LEU A 527 10.56 17.05 23.86
C LEU A 527 10.47 17.19 22.33
N LEU A 528 11.44 17.84 21.69
CA LEU A 528 11.46 18.06 20.24
C LEU A 528 12.16 16.88 19.55
N TYR A 529 11.54 16.34 18.50
CA TYR A 529 12.09 15.26 17.67
C TYR A 529 12.91 15.82 16.51
N ASP A 530 13.71 14.96 15.87
CA ASP A 530 14.77 15.33 14.92
C ASP A 530 14.31 16.11 13.67
N GLY A 531 13.01 16.17 13.39
CA GLY A 531 12.43 16.95 12.31
C GLY A 531 11.98 18.36 12.69
N ASP A 532 12.02 18.76 13.98
CA ASP A 532 11.57 20.09 14.40
C ASP A 532 12.54 21.19 13.89
N PRO A 533 12.07 22.22 13.17
CA PRO A 533 12.92 23.26 12.60
C PRO A 533 13.75 24.05 13.64
N ARG A 534 13.29 24.14 14.89
CA ARG A 534 14.03 24.78 15.99
C ARG A 534 15.15 23.87 16.47
N TYR A 535 14.88 22.57 16.54
CA TYR A 535 15.90 21.55 16.76
C TYR A 535 16.87 21.42 15.60
N GLN A 536 16.56 21.80 14.36
CA GLN A 536 17.58 21.80 13.28
C GLN A 536 18.46 23.07 13.30
N ARG A 537 17.89 24.21 13.71
CA ARG A 537 18.63 25.47 13.86
C ARG A 537 19.64 25.47 15.01
N GLN A 538 19.35 24.80 16.12
CA GLN A 538 20.22 24.79 17.30
C GLN A 538 21.53 23.99 17.08
N PRO A 539 21.51 22.76 16.51
CA PRO A 539 22.65 21.98 16.07
C PRO A 539 23.45 22.68 15.00
N LEU A 540 22.78 23.28 13.98
CA LEU A 540 23.48 24.08 12.99
C LEU A 540 24.25 25.24 13.65
N GLY A 541 23.66 25.89 14.65
CA GLY A 541 24.32 26.92 15.45
C GLY A 541 25.46 26.43 16.35
N CYS A 542 25.48 25.15 16.74
CA CYS A 542 26.61 24.53 17.45
C CYS A 542 27.74 24.18 16.49
N VAL A 543 27.41 23.55 15.35
CA VAL A 543 28.37 23.19 14.29
C VAL A 543 29.10 24.43 13.75
N LEU A 544 28.36 25.50 13.46
CA LEU A 544 28.95 26.77 12.99
C LEU A 544 29.86 27.43 14.04
N ARG A 545 29.61 27.20 15.34
CA ARG A 545 30.45 27.71 16.42
C ARG A 545 31.76 26.94 16.56
N CYS A 546 31.72 25.62 16.36
CA CYS A 546 32.91 24.77 16.35
C CYS A 546 33.78 25.05 15.11
N LEU A 547 33.17 25.32 13.95
CA LEU A 547 33.91 25.69 12.74
C LEU A 547 34.58 27.07 12.82
N GLY A 548 34.10 27.97 13.69
CA GLY A 548 34.72 29.28 13.93
C GLY A 548 35.97 29.25 14.81
N GLN A 549 36.40 28.07 15.28
CA GLN A 549 37.64 27.87 16.06
C GLN A 549 38.75 27.15 15.25
N LEU A 550 38.50 26.84 13.98
CA LEU A 550 39.51 26.57 12.94
C LEU A 550 40.10 27.90 12.45
#